data_AF-A0A2D5WLQ2-F1
#
_entry.id   AF-A0A2D5WLQ2-F1
#
_cell.length_a   1.000
_cell.length_b   1.000
_cell.length_c   1.000
_cell.angle_alpha   90.00
_cell.angle_beta   90.00
_cell.angle_gamma   90.00
#
_symmetry.space_group_name_H-M   'P 1'
#
loop_
_entity.id
_entity.type
_entity.pdbx_description
1 polymer ?
#
loop_
_entity_poly.entity_id
_entity_poly.type
_entity_poly.pdbx_seq_one_letter_code
_entity_poly.pdbx_strand_id
1 'polypeptide(L)'
;MNSKKNNIEAQIVEDFEKIRPAITRLLQTQLKNDDLSIRYGRSKSNSKNDIVINPSILVSTISKTSLNREEVMIGTVVHEAIHATKNYSLDSGALKNLFPNELDDVEDIDDVLEILTGPFGKYVFDILIHSIEERIFVKQYGGLNSILEDIYSESYSEIKKLTNFSQYLALLFHSITTYIDPEFNNYKKPVISALNESLHILKTLSYEDINVSEVVEATVQMIDICKRYNILPDLEKYNLGEQKEIEESLDENVINDLNKVLIPSSNNVTTGNTLQKFLGKTNSKNNEDKLNLMDDHISKVGASSTIYFPSGNTAKVVENKVPDNFKNLYKNGLQTYESLLQQWNLPIYKVTNKIKPYFIHNQKRQRISGFDQGDLSPHVPIMLASGRYERMFEQKQRLSNKSYAISLLIDGSGSMIEKSKDELHPWSLASALIGASYLSQICFELDIDFEVSIFNRGFASEHTENEETYNSRKFAVSSMLNRTYGSSAQDLYNTANHYFIKEFKDSWRENYQQFIGLIDFSRNLRDS
;
A
#
# COMPACT_ATOMS: atom_id res chain seq x y z
N MET A 1 20.70 -9.58 -18.86
CA MET A 1 19.87 -10.34 -17.89
C MET A 1 19.06 -9.46 -16.93
N ASN A 2 19.37 -8.16 -16.73
CA ASN A 2 18.62 -7.27 -15.82
C ASN A 2 17.21 -6.87 -16.28
N SER A 3 16.88 -6.92 -17.57
CA SER A 3 15.55 -6.48 -18.05
C SER A 3 14.39 -7.38 -17.64
N LYS A 4 14.64 -8.68 -17.37
CA LYS A 4 13.58 -9.60 -16.91
C LYS A 4 13.24 -9.42 -15.42
N LYS A 5 14.22 -9.12 -14.56
CA LYS A 5 13.98 -8.89 -13.11
C LYS A 5 13.16 -7.62 -12.86
N ASN A 6 13.43 -6.54 -13.60
CA ASN A 6 12.70 -5.27 -13.47
C ASN A 6 11.21 -5.41 -13.82
N ASN A 7 10.85 -6.33 -14.71
CA ASN A 7 9.46 -6.58 -15.10
C ASN A 7 8.70 -7.40 -14.04
N ILE A 8 9.41 -8.25 -13.28
CA ILE A 8 8.81 -9.09 -12.23
C ILE A 8 8.41 -8.23 -11.02
N GLU A 9 9.27 -7.29 -10.59
CA GLU A 9 8.97 -6.41 -9.44
C GLU A 9 7.76 -5.52 -9.72
N ALA A 10 7.68 -4.88 -10.90
CA ALA A 10 6.52 -4.06 -11.27
C ALA A 10 5.21 -4.86 -11.30
N GLN A 11 5.26 -6.10 -11.81
CA GLN A 11 4.10 -6.98 -11.80
C GLN A 11 3.73 -7.43 -10.38
N ILE A 12 4.72 -7.64 -9.51
CA ILE A 12 4.49 -8.01 -8.10
C ILE A 12 3.81 -6.86 -7.36
N VAL A 13 4.21 -5.61 -7.61
CA VAL A 13 3.53 -4.43 -7.04
C VAL A 13 2.08 -4.42 -7.48
N GLU A 14 1.82 -4.59 -8.78
CA GLU A 14 0.44 -4.58 -9.29
C GLU A 14 -0.42 -5.67 -8.66
N ASP A 15 0.10 -6.90 -8.53
CA ASP A 15 -0.62 -8.01 -7.91
C ASP A 15 -0.82 -7.78 -6.40
N PHE A 16 0.20 -7.26 -5.71
CA PHE A 16 0.13 -6.90 -4.29
C PHE A 16 -0.96 -5.85 -4.03
N GLU A 17 -1.01 -4.81 -4.85
CA GLU A 17 -1.99 -3.73 -4.71
C GLU A 17 -3.44 -4.22 -4.91
N LYS A 18 -3.66 -5.25 -5.74
CA LYS A 18 -4.98 -5.90 -5.90
C LYS A 18 -5.42 -6.63 -4.64
N ILE A 19 -4.52 -7.34 -3.96
CA ILE A 19 -4.85 -8.14 -2.77
C ILE A 19 -4.77 -7.34 -1.47
N ARG A 20 -4.00 -6.25 -1.45
CA ARG A 20 -3.70 -5.41 -0.27
C ARG A 20 -4.96 -5.06 0.53
N PRO A 21 -6.06 -4.52 -0.05
CA PRO A 21 -7.23 -4.14 0.75
C PRO A 21 -7.89 -5.32 1.49
N ALA A 22 -7.89 -6.51 0.89
CA ALA A 22 -8.45 -7.71 1.51
C ALA A 22 -7.57 -8.19 2.67
N ILE A 23 -6.25 -8.23 2.47
CA ILE A 23 -5.30 -8.62 3.51
C ILE A 23 -5.28 -7.60 4.65
N THR A 24 -5.31 -6.29 4.35
CA THR A 24 -5.40 -5.24 5.38
C THR A 24 -6.63 -5.45 6.27
N ARG A 25 -7.81 -5.69 5.70
CA ARG A 25 -9.03 -5.96 6.48
C ARG A 25 -8.93 -7.24 7.33
N LEU A 26 -8.30 -8.29 6.78
CA LEU A 26 -8.06 -9.53 7.50
C LEU A 26 -7.23 -9.27 8.77
N LEU A 27 -6.12 -8.54 8.62
CA LEU A 27 -5.23 -8.20 9.74
C LEU A 27 -5.88 -7.24 10.73
N GLN A 28 -6.57 -6.20 10.26
CA GLN A 28 -7.31 -5.26 11.11
C GLN A 28 -8.30 -6.00 12.02
N THR A 29 -9.03 -6.97 11.47
CA THR A 29 -10.00 -7.78 12.21
C THR A 29 -9.31 -8.66 13.25
N GLN A 30 -8.22 -9.33 12.88
CA GLN A 30 -7.49 -10.25 13.76
C GLN A 30 -6.78 -9.54 14.90
N LEU A 31 -6.12 -8.42 14.59
CA LEU A 31 -5.36 -7.65 15.56
C LEU A 31 -6.22 -6.64 16.33
N LYS A 32 -7.52 -6.55 16.02
CA LYS A 32 -8.46 -5.58 16.58
C LYS A 32 -7.91 -4.15 16.52
N ASN A 33 -7.34 -3.79 15.36
CA ASN A 33 -6.74 -2.50 15.08
C ASN A 33 -7.23 -1.98 13.74
N ASP A 34 -8.25 -1.12 13.75
CA ASP A 34 -8.87 -0.57 12.54
C ASP A 34 -7.96 0.43 11.80
N ASP A 35 -6.98 1.01 12.50
CA ASP A 35 -6.05 1.99 11.94
C ASP A 35 -4.85 1.33 11.23
N LEU A 36 -4.79 -0.01 11.22
CA LEU A 36 -3.68 -0.74 10.63
C LEU A 36 -3.67 -0.61 9.10
N SER A 37 -2.53 -0.18 8.54
CA SER A 37 -2.26 -0.10 7.12
C SER A 37 -1.17 -1.09 6.72
N ILE A 38 -1.28 -1.62 5.50
CA ILE A 38 -0.20 -2.37 4.87
C ILE A 38 0.27 -1.55 3.68
N ARG A 39 1.58 -1.35 3.55
CA ARG A 39 2.19 -0.72 2.38
C ARG A 39 3.35 -1.54 1.85
N TYR A 40 3.63 -1.32 0.58
CA TYR A 40 4.81 -1.85 -0.10
C TYR A 40 6.02 -0.94 0.18
N GLY A 41 7.15 -1.48 0.62
CA GLY A 41 8.35 -0.66 0.84
C GLY A 41 9.58 -1.40 1.38
N ARG A 42 10.76 -0.79 1.21
CA ARG A 42 12.06 -1.37 1.60
C ARG A 42 12.55 -0.89 2.96
N SER A 43 11.97 0.17 3.50
CA SER A 43 12.32 0.78 4.79
C SER A 43 11.22 0.57 5.84
N LYS A 44 11.62 0.33 7.09
CA LYS A 44 10.68 0.21 8.23
C LYS A 44 9.86 1.51 8.37
N SER A 45 8.58 1.37 8.70
CA SER A 45 7.74 2.51 9.05
C SER A 45 8.04 2.98 10.47
N ASN A 46 7.93 4.29 10.70
CA ASN A 46 8.00 4.85 12.05
C ASN A 46 6.65 4.72 12.80
N SER A 47 5.58 4.35 12.10
CA SER A 47 4.24 4.18 12.68
C SER A 47 4.03 2.74 13.13
N LYS A 48 3.52 2.56 14.35
CA LYS A 48 3.13 1.24 14.89
C LYS A 48 1.94 0.61 14.16
N ASN A 49 1.16 1.43 13.45
CA ASN A 49 -0.02 0.98 12.71
C ASN A 49 0.30 0.65 11.24
N ASP A 50 1.56 0.75 10.82
CA ASP A 50 1.91 0.66 9.41
C ASP A 50 2.89 -0.49 9.15
N ILE A 51 2.39 -1.55 8.51
CA ILE A 51 3.15 -2.73 8.14
C ILE A 51 3.78 -2.49 6.77
N VAL A 52 5.10 -2.64 6.69
CA VAL A 52 5.83 -2.51 5.43
C VAL A 52 6.25 -3.88 4.92
N ILE A 53 5.76 -4.26 3.74
CA ILE A 53 6.12 -5.51 3.08
C ILE A 53 7.30 -5.28 2.14
N ASN A 54 8.41 -5.99 2.39
CA ASN A 54 9.63 -5.82 1.61
C ASN A 54 9.51 -6.42 0.20
N PRO A 55 9.73 -5.61 -0.87
CA PRO A 55 9.77 -6.07 -2.26
C PRO A 55 10.65 -7.28 -2.50
N SER A 56 11.81 -7.30 -1.86
CA SER A 56 12.85 -8.31 -2.11
C SER A 56 12.41 -9.68 -1.61
N ILE A 57 11.66 -9.72 -0.51
CA ILE A 57 11.09 -10.95 0.05
C ILE A 57 10.11 -11.54 -0.96
N LEU A 58 9.13 -10.75 -1.42
CA LEU A 58 8.13 -11.18 -2.41
C LEU A 58 8.78 -11.65 -3.71
N VAL A 59 9.71 -10.87 -4.27
CA VAL A 59 10.44 -11.24 -5.49
C VAL A 59 11.20 -12.54 -5.28
N SER A 60 11.88 -12.70 -4.14
CA SER A 60 12.67 -13.89 -3.85
C SER A 60 11.80 -15.14 -3.74
N THR A 61 10.69 -15.09 -3.00
CA THR A 61 9.79 -16.23 -2.79
C THR A 61 9.11 -16.62 -4.10
N ILE A 62 8.53 -15.65 -4.81
CA ILE A 62 7.82 -15.90 -6.08
C ILE A 62 8.77 -16.42 -7.17
N SER A 63 10.03 -15.99 -7.17
CA SER A 63 11.00 -16.45 -8.19
C SER A 63 11.53 -17.87 -7.98
N LYS A 64 11.41 -18.43 -6.77
CA LYS A 64 11.96 -19.73 -6.40
C LYS A 64 10.94 -20.87 -6.49
N THR A 65 9.66 -20.54 -6.48
CA THR A 65 8.57 -21.51 -6.39
C THR A 65 7.94 -21.83 -7.75
N SER A 66 7.40 -23.05 -7.87
CA SER A 66 6.58 -23.48 -9.00
C SER A 66 5.07 -23.38 -8.74
N LEU A 67 4.69 -22.98 -7.53
CA LEU A 67 3.29 -22.84 -7.09
C LEU A 67 2.59 -21.65 -7.75
N ASN A 68 1.28 -21.55 -7.53
CA ASN A 68 0.49 -20.42 -8.02
C ASN A 68 0.99 -19.11 -7.41
N ARG A 69 1.35 -18.16 -8.28
CA ARG A 69 1.92 -16.87 -7.92
C ARG A 69 1.01 -16.06 -6.97
N GLU A 70 -0.30 -16.08 -7.17
CA GLU A 70 -1.24 -15.30 -6.34
C GLU A 70 -1.31 -15.88 -4.92
N GLU A 71 -1.35 -17.21 -4.79
CA GLU A 71 -1.39 -17.91 -3.50
C GLU A 71 -0.10 -17.69 -2.73
N VAL A 72 1.06 -17.86 -3.38
CA VAL A 72 2.38 -17.60 -2.79
C VAL A 72 2.48 -16.15 -2.30
N MET A 73 1.96 -15.21 -3.08
CA MET A 73 1.96 -13.80 -2.69
C MET A 73 1.11 -13.57 -1.44
N ILE A 74 -0.12 -14.11 -1.39
CA ILE A 74 -0.98 -14.00 -0.21
C ILE A 74 -0.30 -14.60 1.02
N GLY A 75 0.23 -15.82 0.91
CA GLY A 75 0.91 -16.51 2.01
C GLY A 75 2.11 -15.72 2.52
N THR A 76 2.96 -15.22 1.61
CA THR A 76 4.17 -14.45 1.96
C THR A 76 3.83 -13.11 2.60
N VAL A 77 2.83 -12.38 2.08
CA VAL A 77 2.41 -11.09 2.64
C VAL A 77 1.83 -11.29 4.04
N VAL A 78 0.99 -12.31 4.24
CA VAL A 78 0.39 -12.58 5.55
C VAL A 78 1.45 -13.03 6.55
N HIS A 79 2.35 -13.95 6.17
CA HIS A 79 3.51 -14.35 6.97
C HIS A 79 4.30 -13.12 7.45
N GLU A 80 4.69 -12.26 6.52
CA GLU A 80 5.47 -11.07 6.85
C GLU A 80 4.70 -10.11 7.77
N ALA A 81 3.40 -9.96 7.53
CA ALA A 81 2.57 -9.06 8.31
C ALA A 81 2.33 -9.56 9.75
N ILE A 82 2.22 -10.87 9.97
CA ILE A 82 2.13 -11.47 11.30
C ILE A 82 3.36 -11.07 12.12
N HIS A 83 4.55 -11.33 11.59
CA HIS A 83 5.82 -11.02 12.27
C HIS A 83 6.08 -9.51 12.40
N ALA A 84 5.52 -8.71 11.50
CA ALA A 84 5.71 -7.26 11.54
C ALA A 84 4.91 -6.54 12.65
N THR A 85 3.87 -7.17 13.21
CA THR A 85 2.88 -6.49 14.06
C THR A 85 3.16 -6.54 15.55
N LYS A 86 4.02 -7.45 16.01
CA LYS A 86 4.26 -7.66 17.44
C LYS A 86 5.64 -7.14 17.85
N ASN A 87 5.64 -6.02 18.57
CA ASN A 87 6.80 -5.58 19.33
C ASN A 87 6.71 -6.19 20.72
N TYR A 88 7.55 -7.18 21.00
CA TYR A 88 7.61 -7.82 22.31
C TYR A 88 8.28 -6.90 23.34
N SER A 89 7.57 -6.58 24.42
CA SER A 89 8.14 -5.90 25.58
C SER A 89 8.49 -6.93 26.65
N LEU A 90 9.71 -6.86 27.19
CA LEU A 90 10.17 -7.72 28.26
C LEU A 90 9.55 -7.33 29.61
N ASP A 91 9.01 -8.31 30.32
CA ASP A 91 8.76 -8.17 31.75
C ASP A 91 10.04 -8.51 32.53
N SER A 92 10.78 -7.47 32.88
CA SER A 92 12.04 -7.59 33.62
C SER A 92 11.88 -8.23 35.01
N GLY A 93 10.68 -8.17 35.61
CA GLY A 93 10.40 -8.81 36.89
C GLY A 93 10.30 -10.33 36.79
N ALA A 94 9.64 -10.84 35.75
CA ALA A 94 9.52 -12.28 35.50
C ALA A 94 10.89 -12.92 35.18
N LEU A 95 11.71 -12.26 34.36
CA LEU A 95 13.04 -12.76 34.00
C LEU A 95 14.04 -12.74 35.15
N LYS A 96 14.04 -11.68 35.98
CA LYS A 96 14.91 -11.62 37.17
C LYS A 96 14.61 -12.71 38.19
N ASN A 97 13.38 -13.20 38.25
CA ASN A 97 13.02 -14.33 39.09
C ASN A 97 13.54 -15.67 38.54
N LEU A 98 13.66 -15.80 37.21
CA LEU A 98 14.14 -17.00 36.53
C LEU A 98 15.68 -17.07 36.48
N PHE A 99 16.33 -15.91 36.25
CA PHE A 99 17.79 -15.79 36.13
C PHE A 99 18.34 -14.76 37.14
N PRO A 100 18.29 -15.05 38.45
CA PRO A 100 18.83 -14.15 39.46
C PRO A 100 20.36 -14.07 39.33
N ASN A 101 20.90 -12.85 39.25
CA ASN A 101 22.32 -12.45 39.18
C ASN A 101 22.99 -12.31 37.80
N GLU A 102 22.29 -12.55 36.68
CA GLU A 102 22.89 -12.49 35.33
C GLU A 102 22.44 -11.26 34.49
N LEU A 103 21.39 -10.54 34.92
CA LEU A 103 20.67 -9.56 34.09
C LEU A 103 20.56 -8.15 34.71
N ASP A 104 21.57 -7.71 35.48
CA ASP A 104 21.57 -6.35 36.01
C ASP A 104 21.72 -5.33 34.85
N ASP A 105 20.73 -4.44 34.71
CA ASP A 105 20.66 -3.31 33.77
C ASP A 105 20.49 -3.61 32.26
N VAL A 106 19.95 -4.78 31.86
CA VAL A 106 19.66 -5.09 30.44
C VAL A 106 18.17 -4.97 30.12
N GLU A 107 17.82 -4.14 29.12
CA GLU A 107 16.44 -3.93 28.66
C GLU A 107 16.14 -4.56 27.28
N ASP A 108 17.16 -4.86 26.46
CA ASP A 108 17.01 -5.41 25.11
C ASP A 108 17.04 -6.96 25.11
N ILE A 109 16.15 -7.58 24.35
CA ILE A 109 16.03 -9.04 24.29
C ILE A 109 17.23 -9.70 23.62
N ASP A 110 17.82 -9.02 22.63
CA ASP A 110 19.00 -9.51 21.94
C ASP A 110 20.19 -9.60 22.90
N ASP A 111 20.37 -8.56 23.73
CA ASP A 111 21.42 -8.52 24.76
C ASP A 111 21.18 -9.59 25.84
N VAL A 112 19.92 -9.78 26.29
CA VAL A 112 19.56 -10.84 27.25
C VAL A 112 19.87 -12.22 26.66
N LEU A 113 19.50 -12.48 25.41
CA LEU A 113 19.77 -13.75 24.74
C LEU A 113 21.26 -13.98 24.54
N GLU A 114 22.01 -12.95 24.13
CA GLU A 114 23.47 -13.04 23.95
C GLU A 114 24.17 -13.41 25.27
N ILE A 115 23.76 -12.80 26.39
CA ILE A 115 24.31 -13.10 27.71
C ILE A 115 24.00 -14.54 28.13
N LEU A 116 22.73 -14.96 28.01
CA LEU A 116 22.29 -16.25 28.54
C LEU A 116 22.67 -17.44 27.67
N THR A 117 22.78 -17.24 26.35
CA THR A 117 22.88 -18.35 25.39
C THR A 117 24.05 -18.22 24.42
N GLY A 118 24.70 -17.05 24.38
CA GLY A 118 25.70 -16.70 23.39
C GLY A 118 25.09 -16.28 22.04
N PRO A 119 25.91 -16.18 20.97
CA PRO A 119 25.53 -15.54 19.71
C PRO A 119 24.46 -16.30 18.89
N PHE A 120 24.16 -17.55 19.25
CA PHE A 120 23.28 -18.43 18.49
C PHE A 120 21.85 -18.54 19.05
N GLY A 121 21.58 -18.08 20.27
CA GLY A 121 20.24 -18.21 20.87
C GLY A 121 19.18 -17.41 20.15
N LYS A 122 19.54 -16.27 19.57
CA LYS A 122 18.64 -15.45 18.75
C LYS A 122 17.91 -16.28 17.69
N TYR A 123 18.59 -17.16 16.95
CA TYR A 123 17.93 -17.97 15.90
C TYR A 123 16.94 -18.98 16.46
N VAL A 124 17.22 -19.57 17.62
CA VAL A 124 16.28 -20.51 18.26
C VAL A 124 15.08 -19.76 18.80
N PHE A 125 15.30 -18.65 19.50
CA PHE A 125 14.23 -17.77 19.99
C PHE A 125 13.31 -17.32 18.87
N ASP A 126 13.90 -16.79 17.81
CA ASP A 126 13.23 -16.30 16.62
C ASP A 126 12.37 -17.38 15.94
N ILE A 127 12.91 -18.60 15.74
CA ILE A 127 12.15 -19.72 15.19
C ILE A 127 10.98 -20.11 16.10
N LEU A 128 11.17 -20.13 17.42
CA LEU A 128 10.10 -20.42 18.38
C LEU A 128 8.97 -19.39 18.28
N ILE A 129 9.30 -18.09 18.34
CA ILE A 129 8.32 -17.01 18.24
C ILE A 129 7.58 -17.10 16.91
N HIS A 130 8.31 -17.15 15.79
CA HIS A 130 7.70 -17.15 14.46
C HIS A 130 6.75 -18.34 14.28
N SER A 131 7.16 -19.51 14.73
CA SER A 131 6.35 -20.72 14.60
C SER A 131 5.10 -20.68 15.46
N ILE A 132 5.19 -20.14 16.68
CA ILE A 132 4.04 -19.99 17.58
C ILE A 132 3.08 -18.92 17.03
N GLU A 133 3.59 -17.79 16.55
CA GLU A 133 2.79 -16.73 15.94
C GLU A 133 1.99 -17.24 14.75
N GLU A 134 2.66 -17.91 13.82
CA GLU A 134 2.03 -18.50 12.66
C GLU A 134 0.97 -19.52 13.07
N ARG A 135 1.28 -20.42 14.00
CA ARG A 135 0.33 -21.43 14.48
C ARG A 135 -0.92 -20.79 15.08
N ILE A 136 -0.77 -19.76 15.91
CA ILE A 136 -1.90 -19.05 16.55
C ILE A 136 -2.76 -18.37 15.48
N PHE A 137 -2.13 -17.68 14.53
CA PHE A 137 -2.83 -16.90 13.52
C PHE A 137 -3.55 -17.80 12.50
N VAL A 138 -2.84 -18.79 11.97
CA VAL A 138 -3.30 -19.62 10.84
C VAL A 138 -4.34 -20.65 11.27
N LYS A 139 -4.37 -21.06 12.55
CA LYS A 139 -5.41 -21.94 13.11
C LYS A 139 -6.84 -21.47 12.84
N GLN A 140 -7.04 -20.16 12.67
CA GLN A 140 -8.35 -19.57 12.41
C GLN A 140 -8.73 -19.57 10.91
N TYR A 141 -7.80 -19.85 10.01
CA TYR A 141 -7.93 -19.68 8.57
C TYR A 141 -7.46 -20.89 7.77
N GLY A 142 -8.37 -21.85 7.55
CA GLY A 142 -8.06 -23.09 6.81
C GLY A 142 -7.49 -22.86 5.41
N GLY A 143 -7.95 -21.83 4.69
CA GLY A 143 -7.41 -21.50 3.36
C GLY A 143 -5.96 -20.99 3.40
N LEU A 144 -5.61 -20.17 4.40
CA LEU A 144 -4.23 -19.71 4.59
C LEU A 144 -3.31 -20.86 5.02
N ASN A 145 -3.83 -21.77 5.85
CA ASN A 145 -3.12 -22.97 6.25
C ASN A 145 -2.71 -23.80 5.04
N SER A 146 -3.66 -24.08 4.13
CA SER A 146 -3.39 -24.81 2.88
C SER A 146 -2.32 -24.14 2.03
N ILE A 147 -2.35 -22.81 1.90
CA ILE A 147 -1.35 -22.07 1.10
C ILE A 147 0.05 -22.22 1.70
N LEU A 148 0.19 -22.04 3.02
CA LEU A 148 1.48 -22.16 3.70
C LEU A 148 1.99 -23.60 3.70
N GLU A 149 1.10 -24.58 3.89
CA GLU A 149 1.39 -26.01 3.75
C GLU A 149 1.99 -26.33 2.37
N ASP A 150 1.41 -25.82 1.29
CA ASP A 150 1.94 -26.02 -0.07
C ASP A 150 3.34 -25.39 -0.24
N ILE A 151 3.54 -24.15 0.22
CA ILE A 151 4.83 -23.44 0.14
C ILE A 151 5.92 -24.19 0.90
N TYR A 152 5.63 -24.61 2.14
CA TYR A 152 6.58 -25.35 2.96
C TYR A 152 6.82 -26.76 2.41
N SER A 153 5.81 -27.39 1.80
CA SER A 153 5.95 -28.74 1.23
C SER A 153 6.91 -28.77 0.03
N GLU A 154 6.87 -27.75 -0.83
CA GLU A 154 7.80 -27.62 -1.96
C GLU A 154 9.25 -27.51 -1.47
N SER A 155 9.47 -26.73 -0.41
CA SER A 155 10.80 -26.43 0.12
C SER A 155 11.34 -27.46 1.14
N TYR A 156 10.47 -28.30 1.72
CA TYR A 156 10.82 -29.31 2.73
C TYR A 156 11.94 -30.27 2.28
N SER A 157 11.96 -30.61 0.99
CA SER A 157 12.98 -31.51 0.43
C SER A 157 14.42 -30.98 0.54
N GLU A 158 14.59 -29.65 0.61
CA GLU A 158 15.88 -28.99 0.69
C GLU A 158 16.49 -29.04 2.10
N ILE A 159 15.68 -29.32 3.15
CA ILE A 159 16.15 -29.38 4.55
C ILE A 159 17.31 -30.37 4.70
N LYS A 160 17.28 -31.50 3.98
CA LYS A 160 18.34 -32.53 4.05
C LYS A 160 19.73 -32.02 3.63
N LYS A 161 19.80 -30.93 2.86
CA LYS A 161 21.06 -30.35 2.35
C LYS A 161 21.66 -29.30 3.29
N LEU A 162 20.93 -28.88 4.33
CA LEU A 162 21.37 -27.81 5.23
C LEU A 162 22.43 -28.31 6.24
N THR A 163 23.10 -27.38 6.90
CA THR A 163 23.98 -27.66 8.05
C THR A 163 23.19 -28.27 9.22
N ASN A 164 23.87 -28.95 10.15
CA ASN A 164 23.20 -29.65 11.26
C ASN A 164 22.31 -28.72 12.11
N PHE A 165 22.79 -27.51 12.37
CA PHE A 165 22.04 -26.53 13.16
C PHE A 165 20.84 -25.98 12.38
N SER A 166 21.01 -25.63 11.11
CA SER A 166 19.89 -25.22 10.25
C SER A 166 18.85 -26.33 10.04
N GLN A 167 19.28 -27.59 9.96
CA GLN A 167 18.37 -28.75 9.95
C GLN A 167 17.54 -28.82 11.23
N TYR A 168 18.19 -28.66 12.39
CA TYR A 168 17.51 -28.63 13.68
C TYR A 168 16.46 -27.51 13.74
N LEU A 169 16.83 -26.28 13.36
CA LEU A 169 15.94 -25.12 13.35
C LEU A 169 14.72 -25.30 12.42
N ALA A 170 14.94 -25.77 11.18
CA ALA A 170 13.86 -26.00 10.22
C ALA A 170 12.89 -27.11 10.69
N LEU A 171 13.41 -28.19 11.28
CA LEU A 171 12.57 -29.26 11.82
C LEU A 171 11.81 -28.82 13.08
N LEU A 172 12.43 -27.97 13.92
CA LEU A 172 11.78 -27.36 15.06
C LEU A 172 10.60 -26.48 14.62
N PHE A 173 10.79 -25.67 13.57
CA PHE A 173 9.74 -24.85 12.96
C PHE A 173 8.52 -25.69 12.56
N HIS A 174 8.73 -26.75 11.74
CA HIS A 174 7.63 -27.60 11.29
C HIS A 174 6.95 -28.37 12.43
N SER A 175 7.69 -28.74 13.46
CA SER A 175 7.14 -29.42 14.64
C SER A 175 6.17 -28.54 15.44
N ILE A 176 6.34 -27.22 15.37
CA ILE A 176 5.48 -26.25 16.06
C ILE A 176 4.30 -25.83 15.18
N THR A 177 4.56 -25.48 13.92
CA THR A 177 3.52 -24.96 12.99
C THR A 177 2.56 -26.03 12.52
N THR A 178 2.96 -27.30 12.52
CA THR A 178 2.14 -28.46 12.12
C THR A 178 1.65 -28.46 10.67
N TYR A 179 2.30 -27.68 9.79
CA TYR A 179 2.01 -27.72 8.35
C TYR A 179 2.40 -29.06 7.71
N ILE A 180 3.54 -29.61 8.14
CA ILE A 180 4.10 -30.86 7.62
C ILE A 180 4.46 -31.71 8.83
N ASP A 181 4.12 -32.98 8.81
CA ASP A 181 4.59 -33.95 9.79
C ASP A 181 6.03 -34.37 9.44
N PRO A 182 7.05 -33.94 10.21
CA PRO A 182 8.43 -34.18 9.83
C PRO A 182 8.87 -35.64 10.02
N GLU A 183 9.34 -36.27 8.95
CA GLU A 183 9.95 -37.61 9.01
C GLU A 183 11.40 -37.57 9.54
N PHE A 184 11.58 -37.77 10.86
CA PHE A 184 12.89 -37.67 11.49
C PHE A 184 13.91 -38.74 11.07
N ASN A 185 13.46 -39.90 10.57
CA ASN A 185 14.33 -41.05 10.29
C ASN A 185 15.43 -40.78 9.23
N ASN A 186 15.27 -39.71 8.44
CA ASN A 186 16.14 -39.40 7.32
C ASN A 186 17.30 -38.43 7.67
N TYR A 187 17.45 -38.03 8.93
CA TYR A 187 18.43 -37.01 9.35
C TYR A 187 19.57 -37.61 10.19
N LYS A 188 20.61 -36.80 10.46
CA LYS A 188 21.76 -37.25 11.24
C LYS A 188 21.35 -37.51 12.70
N LYS A 189 21.88 -38.58 13.31
CA LYS A 189 21.61 -38.97 14.71
C LYS A 189 21.70 -37.81 15.73
N PRO A 190 22.72 -36.92 15.69
CA PRO A 190 22.81 -35.81 16.63
C PRO A 190 21.62 -34.85 16.53
N VAL A 191 21.18 -34.52 15.30
CA VAL A 191 20.04 -33.63 15.03
C VAL A 191 18.76 -34.23 15.58
N ILE A 192 18.50 -35.51 15.28
CA ILE A 192 17.29 -36.21 15.75
C ILE A 192 17.26 -36.29 17.28
N SER A 193 18.39 -36.58 17.91
CA SER A 193 18.47 -36.73 19.37
C SER A 193 18.20 -35.40 20.08
N ALA A 194 18.83 -34.32 19.61
CA ALA A 194 18.59 -32.98 20.12
C ALA A 194 17.14 -32.54 19.90
N LEU A 195 16.57 -32.81 18.72
CA LEU A 195 15.19 -32.46 18.42
C LEU A 195 14.22 -33.21 19.34
N ASN A 196 14.38 -34.52 19.50
CA ASN A 196 13.51 -35.31 20.39
C ASN A 196 13.53 -34.78 21.83
N GLU A 197 14.69 -34.39 22.37
CA GLU A 197 14.77 -33.77 23.69
C GLU A 197 14.08 -32.38 23.72
N SER A 198 14.26 -31.59 22.66
CA SER A 198 13.63 -30.27 22.52
C SER A 198 12.10 -30.34 22.39
N LEU A 199 11.56 -31.39 21.75
CA LEU A 199 10.12 -31.63 21.65
C LEU A 199 9.44 -31.84 23.02
N HIS A 200 10.19 -32.26 24.05
CA HIS A 200 9.66 -32.33 25.41
C HIS A 200 9.46 -30.94 26.03
N ILE A 201 10.37 -30.00 25.74
CA ILE A 201 10.29 -28.61 26.19
C ILE A 201 9.07 -27.93 25.55
N LEU A 202 8.84 -28.15 24.25
CA LEU A 202 7.69 -27.58 23.54
C LEU A 202 6.33 -27.89 24.17
N LYS A 203 6.17 -29.04 24.84
CA LYS A 203 4.92 -29.42 25.51
C LYS A 203 4.55 -28.49 26.67
N THR A 204 5.50 -27.72 27.18
CA THR A 204 5.31 -26.80 28.30
C THR A 204 4.93 -25.39 27.87
N LEU A 205 5.09 -25.06 26.59
CA LEU A 205 4.80 -23.72 26.06
C LEU A 205 3.31 -23.50 25.81
N SER A 206 2.85 -22.28 26.06
CA SER A 206 1.53 -21.81 25.63
C SER A 206 1.46 -21.62 24.12
N TYR A 207 0.37 -22.11 23.51
CA TYR A 207 0.02 -21.90 22.10
C TYR A 207 -1.29 -21.14 21.92
N GLU A 208 -1.77 -20.49 22.98
CA GLU A 208 -2.94 -19.60 22.92
C GLU A 208 -2.48 -18.14 22.87
N ASP A 209 -1.54 -17.77 23.74
CA ASP A 209 -0.83 -16.50 23.75
C ASP A 209 0.68 -16.72 23.94
N ILE A 210 1.49 -15.77 23.44
CA ILE A 210 2.95 -15.84 23.49
C ILE A 210 3.45 -15.22 24.80
N ASN A 211 4.07 -16.05 25.64
CA ASN A 211 4.79 -15.61 26.82
C ASN A 211 6.29 -15.54 26.52
N VAL A 212 6.82 -14.33 26.38
CA VAL A 212 8.23 -14.10 26.02
C VAL A 212 9.19 -14.75 27.03
N SER A 213 8.88 -14.71 28.32
CA SER A 213 9.74 -15.30 29.36
C SER A 213 9.84 -16.82 29.25
N GLU A 214 8.73 -17.51 28.96
CA GLU A 214 8.72 -18.96 28.70
C GLU A 214 9.54 -19.32 27.46
N VAL A 215 9.43 -18.50 26.41
CA VAL A 215 10.19 -18.72 25.17
C VAL A 215 11.69 -18.52 25.41
N VAL A 216 12.10 -17.50 26.15
CA VAL A 216 13.51 -17.29 26.54
C VAL A 216 14.04 -18.49 27.33
N GLU A 217 13.28 -18.99 28.31
CA GLU A 217 13.68 -20.17 29.09
C GLU A 217 13.84 -21.41 28.19
N ALA A 218 12.88 -21.64 27.28
CA ALA A 218 12.95 -22.72 26.31
C ALA A 218 14.17 -22.58 25.38
N THR A 219 14.49 -21.36 24.93
CA THR A 219 15.68 -21.07 24.12
C THR A 219 16.96 -21.45 24.85
N VAL A 220 17.11 -21.07 26.12
CA VAL A 220 18.28 -21.41 26.94
C VAL A 220 18.46 -22.93 27.02
N GLN A 221 17.38 -23.65 27.34
CA GLN A 221 17.42 -25.12 27.44
C GLN A 221 17.74 -25.78 26.08
N MET A 222 17.18 -25.27 24.98
CA MET A 222 17.43 -25.81 23.63
C MET A 222 18.86 -25.55 23.16
N ILE A 223 19.46 -24.41 23.48
CA ILE A 223 20.87 -24.14 23.16
C ILE A 223 21.80 -25.09 23.94
N ASP A 224 21.52 -25.36 25.22
CA ASP A 224 22.27 -26.37 25.98
C ASP A 224 22.18 -27.76 25.32
N ILE A 225 20.98 -28.18 24.90
CA ILE A 225 20.78 -29.43 24.15
C ILE A 225 21.63 -29.43 22.86
N CYS A 226 21.61 -28.35 22.07
CA CYS A 226 22.39 -28.24 20.84
C CYS A 226 23.90 -28.33 21.10
N LYS A 227 24.40 -27.75 22.20
CA LYS A 227 25.81 -27.88 22.61
C LYS A 227 26.13 -29.32 23.03
N ARG A 228 25.29 -29.96 23.86
CA ARG A 228 25.47 -31.35 24.33
C ARG A 228 25.54 -32.37 23.18
N TYR A 229 24.76 -32.18 22.14
CA TYR A 229 24.76 -33.06 20.95
C TYR A 229 25.75 -32.64 19.85
N ASN A 230 26.64 -31.67 20.10
CA ASN A 230 27.61 -31.16 19.12
C ASN A 230 26.97 -30.65 17.82
N ILE A 231 25.78 -30.03 17.93
CA ILE A 231 25.14 -29.31 16.82
C ILE A 231 25.70 -27.90 16.73
N LEU A 232 25.94 -27.27 17.89
CA LEU A 232 26.62 -25.99 18.02
C LEU A 232 28.02 -26.19 18.61
N PRO A 233 29.01 -25.39 18.18
CA PRO A 233 30.34 -25.41 18.78
C PRO A 233 30.31 -24.82 20.18
N ASP A 234 31.16 -25.37 21.05
CA ASP A 234 31.41 -24.81 22.37
C ASP A 234 32.49 -23.73 22.27
N LEU A 235 32.05 -22.47 22.15
CA LEU A 235 32.91 -21.33 21.85
C LEU A 235 33.96 -21.07 22.94
N GLU A 236 33.70 -21.43 24.20
CA GLU A 236 34.62 -21.24 25.32
C GLU A 236 35.96 -21.98 25.15
N LYS A 237 36.02 -22.95 24.24
CA LYS A 237 37.22 -23.73 23.94
C LYS A 237 38.18 -23.05 22.95
N TYR A 238 37.77 -21.95 22.32
CA TYR A 238 38.50 -21.27 21.25
C TYR A 238 39.04 -19.91 21.71
N ASN A 239 40.03 -19.37 20.99
CA ASN A 239 40.50 -18.01 21.25
C ASN A 239 39.54 -16.96 20.66
N LEU A 240 39.62 -15.71 21.12
CA LEU A 240 38.74 -14.61 20.69
C LEU A 240 38.71 -14.38 19.16
N GLY A 241 39.82 -14.65 18.45
CA GLY A 241 39.87 -14.50 16.99
C GLY A 241 39.13 -15.63 16.27
N GLU A 242 39.35 -16.87 16.72
CA GLU A 242 38.69 -18.08 16.22
C GLU A 242 37.19 -18.07 16.52
N GLN A 243 36.79 -17.61 17.71
CA GLN A 243 35.37 -17.44 18.07
C GLN A 243 34.65 -16.55 17.04
N LYS A 244 35.26 -15.40 16.72
CA LYS A 244 34.68 -14.45 15.77
C LYS A 244 34.57 -15.01 14.35
N GLU A 245 35.58 -15.74 13.87
CA GLU A 245 35.52 -16.40 12.56
C GLU A 245 34.45 -17.49 12.50
N ILE A 246 34.31 -18.27 13.58
CA ILE A 246 33.28 -19.32 13.70
C ILE A 246 31.88 -18.69 13.72
N GLU A 247 31.69 -17.62 14.47
CA GLU A 247 30.44 -16.86 14.56
C GLU A 247 30.02 -16.29 13.21
N GLU A 248 30.91 -15.55 12.53
CA GLU A 248 30.63 -14.94 11.23
C GLU A 248 30.28 -16.00 10.18
N SER A 249 31.02 -17.12 10.16
CA SER A 249 30.75 -18.22 9.23
C SER A 249 29.42 -18.92 9.53
N LEU A 250 29.09 -19.16 10.80
CA LEU A 250 27.82 -19.80 11.18
C LEU A 250 26.63 -18.87 10.91
N ASP A 251 26.74 -17.58 11.18
CA ASP A 251 25.69 -16.59 10.88
C ASP A 251 25.35 -16.58 9.39
N GLU A 252 26.36 -16.46 8.51
CA GLU A 252 26.14 -16.49 7.06
C GLU A 252 25.54 -17.82 6.59
N ASN A 253 26.00 -18.94 7.15
CA ASN A 253 25.49 -20.26 6.77
C ASN A 253 24.03 -20.46 7.22
N VAL A 254 23.68 -20.08 8.45
CA VAL A 254 22.32 -20.22 8.99
C VAL A 254 21.33 -19.40 8.19
N ILE A 255 21.63 -18.13 7.92
CA ILE A 255 20.75 -17.24 7.14
C ILE A 255 20.57 -17.79 5.72
N ASN A 256 21.65 -18.18 5.05
CA ASN A 256 21.58 -18.70 3.69
C ASN A 256 20.84 -20.04 3.61
N ASP A 257 20.97 -20.90 4.62
CA ASP A 257 20.29 -22.18 4.68
C ASP A 257 18.80 -22.03 4.97
N LEU A 258 18.41 -21.24 5.97
CA LEU A 258 17.00 -21.03 6.30
C LEU A 258 16.24 -20.34 5.16
N ASN A 259 16.88 -19.40 4.44
CA ASN A 259 16.31 -18.75 3.24
C ASN A 259 15.98 -19.69 2.06
N LYS A 260 16.41 -20.96 2.12
CA LYS A 260 16.06 -21.99 1.12
C LYS A 260 14.80 -22.75 1.50
N VAL A 261 14.46 -22.82 2.79
CA VAL A 261 13.43 -23.71 3.34
C VAL A 261 12.30 -22.98 4.06
N LEU A 262 12.54 -21.77 4.54
CA LEU A 262 11.56 -20.94 5.22
C LEU A 262 11.34 -19.63 4.45
N ILE A 263 10.15 -19.07 4.60
CA ILE A 263 9.86 -17.71 4.11
C ILE A 263 10.67 -16.74 4.96
N PRO A 264 11.49 -15.85 4.36
CA PRO A 264 12.23 -14.85 5.11
C PRO A 264 11.30 -13.75 5.62
N SER A 265 11.62 -13.19 6.78
CA SER A 265 10.90 -12.04 7.36
C SER A 265 11.80 -10.83 7.56
N SER A 266 11.26 -9.62 7.40
CA SER A 266 11.99 -8.37 7.65
C SER A 266 12.19 -8.03 9.13
N ASN A 267 11.49 -8.73 10.04
CA ASN A 267 11.33 -8.29 11.42
C ASN A 267 11.80 -9.23 12.55
N ASN A 268 12.51 -10.34 12.29
CA ASN A 268 13.51 -11.00 13.19
C ASN A 268 13.62 -12.55 13.06
N VAL A 269 14.24 -13.05 11.99
CA VAL A 269 15.15 -14.24 12.06
C VAL A 269 16.19 -14.20 10.93
N THR A 270 15.86 -13.52 9.83
CA THR A 270 16.72 -13.36 8.66
C THR A 270 17.47 -12.02 8.65
N THR A 271 17.32 -11.25 9.72
CA THR A 271 18.05 -10.03 9.97
C THR A 271 18.72 -10.08 11.34
N GLY A 272 19.95 -10.59 11.36
CA GLY A 272 20.98 -9.76 11.96
C GLY A 272 20.96 -8.38 11.28
N ASN A 273 21.96 -7.56 11.52
CA ASN A 273 22.19 -6.41 10.66
C ASN A 273 22.45 -6.77 9.16
N THR A 274 21.99 -7.90 8.63
CA THR A 274 22.14 -8.41 7.27
C THR A 274 21.27 -7.69 6.24
N LEU A 275 20.07 -7.17 6.53
CA LEU A 275 19.43 -6.22 5.60
C LEU A 275 20.18 -4.87 5.60
N GLN A 276 20.76 -4.45 6.74
CA GLN A 276 21.63 -3.27 6.82
C GLN A 276 23.00 -3.48 6.12
N LYS A 277 23.51 -4.71 6.07
CA LYS A 277 24.72 -5.12 5.31
C LYS A 277 24.40 -5.32 3.81
N PHE A 278 23.25 -5.90 3.45
CA PHE A 278 22.81 -6.05 2.04
C PHE A 278 22.47 -4.71 1.39
N LEU A 279 21.87 -3.78 2.14
CA LEU A 279 21.51 -2.45 1.67
C LEU A 279 22.67 -1.45 1.73
N GLY A 280 23.83 -1.85 2.25
CA GLY A 280 25.00 -0.98 2.41
C GLY A 280 24.64 0.29 3.15
N LYS A 281 24.59 0.26 4.49
CA LYS A 281 24.52 1.53 5.25
C LYS A 281 25.72 2.41 4.93
N THR A 282 25.44 3.54 4.28
CA THR A 282 25.88 4.82 4.84
C THR A 282 24.67 5.49 5.47
N ASN A 283 24.75 5.62 6.80
CA ASN A 283 23.81 6.31 7.66
C ASN A 283 23.44 7.71 7.12
N SER A 284 22.18 7.91 6.75
CA SER A 284 21.52 9.20 6.89
C SER A 284 20.00 8.99 6.89
N LYS A 285 19.27 9.56 7.86
CA LYS A 285 17.79 9.63 7.85
C LYS A 285 17.27 10.11 6.49
N ASN A 286 17.98 11.06 5.88
CA ASN A 286 17.68 11.61 4.56
C ASN A 286 17.63 10.55 3.44
N ASN A 287 18.39 9.44 3.52
CA ASN A 287 18.32 8.38 2.51
C ASN A 287 17.12 7.45 2.73
N GLU A 288 16.73 7.19 3.98
CA GLU A 288 15.55 6.39 4.32
C GLU A 288 14.26 7.12 3.94
N ASP A 289 14.18 8.43 4.21
CA ASP A 289 13.02 9.25 3.80
C ASP A 289 12.85 9.28 2.28
N LYS A 290 13.96 9.44 1.54
CA LYS A 290 13.94 9.37 0.07
C LYS A 290 13.55 8.00 -0.47
N LEU A 291 13.91 6.93 0.24
CA LEU A 291 13.53 5.56 -0.10
C LEU A 291 12.03 5.35 0.09
N ASN A 292 11.50 5.80 1.23
CA ASN A 292 10.06 5.77 1.51
C ASN A 292 9.26 6.53 0.46
N LEU A 293 9.71 7.73 0.06
CA LEU A 293 9.06 8.51 -1.01
C LEU A 293 9.08 7.79 -2.37
N MET A 294 10.16 7.06 -2.67
CA MET A 294 10.24 6.25 -3.89
C MET A 294 9.27 5.07 -3.84
N ASP A 295 9.23 4.36 -2.71
CA ASP A 295 8.39 3.17 -2.53
C ASP A 295 6.89 3.53 -2.58
N ASP A 296 6.50 4.64 -1.94
CA ASP A 296 5.14 5.19 -2.03
C ASP A 296 4.75 5.51 -3.49
N HIS A 297 5.65 6.17 -4.22
CA HIS A 297 5.45 6.46 -5.63
C HIS A 297 5.31 5.19 -6.48
N ILE A 298 6.14 4.18 -6.25
CA ILE A 298 6.06 2.88 -6.94
C ILE A 298 4.74 2.19 -6.65
N SER A 299 4.30 2.15 -5.39
CA SER A 299 3.01 1.57 -4.99
C SER A 299 1.86 2.26 -5.73
N LYS A 300 1.84 3.60 -5.72
CA LYS A 300 0.80 4.40 -6.40
C LYS A 300 0.75 4.14 -7.92
N VAL A 301 1.91 4.11 -8.58
CA VAL A 301 2.00 3.86 -10.02
C VAL A 301 1.74 2.39 -10.38
N GLY A 302 2.14 1.46 -9.51
CA GLY A 302 1.88 0.03 -9.70
C GLY A 302 0.41 -0.33 -9.58
N ALA A 303 -0.32 0.28 -8.63
CA ALA A 303 -1.76 0.15 -8.47
C ALA A 303 -2.58 0.77 -9.63
N SER A 304 -1.94 1.63 -10.44
CA SER A 304 -2.61 2.41 -11.47
C SER A 304 -2.93 1.57 -12.72
N SER A 305 -4.02 1.93 -13.38
CA SER A 305 -4.47 1.28 -14.63
C SER A 305 -3.55 1.67 -15.79
N THR A 306 -3.21 0.71 -16.66
CA THR A 306 -2.43 1.00 -17.88
C THR A 306 -3.37 1.44 -19.01
N ILE A 307 -3.09 2.58 -19.62
CA ILE A 307 -3.77 3.04 -20.84
C ILE A 307 -2.87 2.93 -22.06
N TYR A 308 -3.50 2.71 -23.21
CA TYR A 308 -2.85 2.60 -24.52
C TYR A 308 -3.25 3.81 -25.36
N PHE A 309 -2.29 4.67 -25.67
CA PHE A 309 -2.53 5.80 -26.56
C PHE A 309 -2.55 5.35 -28.02
N PRO A 310 -3.35 6.00 -28.89
CA PRO A 310 -3.35 5.73 -30.33
C PRO A 310 -1.97 5.88 -30.99
N SER A 311 -1.05 6.62 -30.37
CA SER A 311 0.34 6.79 -30.81
C SER A 311 1.23 5.56 -30.54
N GLY A 312 0.70 4.49 -29.94
CA GLY A 312 1.43 3.28 -29.54
C GLY A 312 2.14 3.39 -28.18
N ASN A 313 2.05 4.53 -27.50
CA ASN A 313 2.62 4.72 -26.17
C ASN A 313 1.70 4.17 -25.09
N THR A 314 2.26 3.65 -24.01
CA THR A 314 1.53 3.26 -22.81
C THR A 314 1.84 4.20 -21.65
N ALA A 315 0.89 4.38 -20.73
CA ALA A 315 1.14 5.08 -19.46
C ALA A 315 0.26 4.50 -18.36
N LYS A 316 0.70 4.65 -17.11
CA LYS A 316 -0.08 4.35 -15.91
C LYS A 316 -0.93 5.57 -15.54
N VAL A 317 -2.23 5.39 -15.35
CA VAL A 317 -3.18 6.46 -14.99
C VAL A 317 -3.25 6.62 -13.49
N VAL A 318 -2.75 7.74 -12.99
CA VAL A 318 -2.79 8.08 -11.57
C VAL A 318 -3.93 9.06 -11.33
N GLU A 319 -4.93 8.63 -10.57
CA GLU A 319 -6.03 9.48 -10.15
C GLU A 319 -5.65 10.24 -8.88
N ASN A 320 -5.88 11.55 -8.86
CA ASN A 320 -5.66 12.36 -7.67
C ASN A 320 -6.63 13.55 -7.61
N LYS A 321 -6.73 14.18 -6.44
CA LYS A 321 -7.40 15.47 -6.31
C LYS A 321 -6.48 16.60 -6.73
N VAL A 322 -7.08 17.69 -7.18
CA VAL A 322 -6.36 18.94 -7.36
C VAL A 322 -5.77 19.41 -6.01
N PRO A 323 -4.60 20.07 -5.98
CA PRO A 323 -4.02 20.68 -4.78
C PRO A 323 -4.94 21.65 -4.03
N ASP A 324 -5.00 21.52 -2.70
CA ASP A 324 -5.82 22.37 -1.84
C ASP A 324 -5.39 23.83 -1.84
N ASN A 325 -4.11 24.09 -2.17
CA ASN A 325 -3.52 25.43 -2.21
C ASN A 325 -4.25 26.39 -3.17
N PHE A 326 -4.95 25.89 -4.19
CA PHE A 326 -5.75 26.75 -5.07
C PHE A 326 -6.91 27.44 -4.35
N LYS A 327 -7.38 26.92 -3.20
CA LYS A 327 -8.38 27.59 -2.36
C LYS A 327 -7.90 28.98 -1.90
N ASN A 328 -6.59 29.18 -1.73
CA ASN A 328 -6.02 30.47 -1.33
C ASN A 328 -6.21 31.54 -2.41
N LEU A 329 -6.35 31.15 -3.68
CA LEU A 329 -6.57 32.05 -4.80
C LEU A 329 -8.06 32.38 -5.02
N TYR A 330 -8.98 31.85 -4.20
CA TYR A 330 -10.41 32.00 -4.40
C TYR A 330 -10.88 33.46 -4.57
N LYS A 331 -10.38 34.37 -3.72
CA LYS A 331 -10.79 35.79 -3.75
C LYS A 331 -10.41 36.47 -5.07
N ASN A 332 -9.17 36.28 -5.51
CA ASN A 332 -8.68 36.82 -6.78
C ASN A 332 -9.37 36.13 -7.96
N GLY A 333 -9.51 34.81 -7.88
CA GLY A 333 -10.20 34.02 -8.90
C GLY A 333 -11.64 34.40 -9.12
N LEU A 334 -12.37 34.79 -8.08
CA LEU A 334 -13.75 35.25 -8.23
C LEU A 334 -13.81 36.55 -9.05
N GLN A 335 -12.92 37.51 -8.76
CA GLN A 335 -12.82 38.75 -9.52
C GLN A 335 -12.40 38.48 -10.98
N THR A 336 -11.42 37.60 -11.18
CA THR A 336 -10.97 37.16 -12.49
C THR A 336 -12.11 36.51 -13.27
N TYR A 337 -12.88 35.62 -12.64
CA TYR A 337 -14.02 34.94 -13.23
C TYR A 337 -15.14 35.92 -13.64
N GLU A 338 -15.55 36.82 -12.75
CA GLU A 338 -16.57 37.82 -13.06
C GLU A 338 -16.15 38.76 -14.19
N SER A 339 -14.88 39.20 -14.17
CA SER A 339 -14.30 40.01 -15.23
C SER A 339 -14.34 39.28 -16.59
N LEU A 340 -14.00 37.99 -16.61
CA LEU A 340 -14.05 37.16 -17.82
C LEU A 340 -15.47 36.97 -18.34
N LEU A 341 -16.43 36.70 -17.46
CA LEU A 341 -17.85 36.59 -17.85
C LEU A 341 -18.37 37.86 -18.51
N GLN A 342 -17.98 39.03 -17.98
CA GLN A 342 -18.35 40.33 -18.56
C GLN A 342 -17.64 40.58 -19.89
N GLN A 343 -16.33 40.39 -19.96
CA GLN A 343 -15.53 40.60 -21.16
C GLN A 343 -15.99 39.72 -22.33
N TRP A 344 -16.37 38.48 -22.05
CA TRP A 344 -16.76 37.50 -23.05
C TRP A 344 -18.25 37.47 -23.36
N ASN A 345 -19.05 38.25 -22.64
CA ASN A 345 -20.49 38.34 -22.82
C ASN A 345 -21.15 36.95 -22.90
N LEU A 346 -21.00 36.14 -21.84
CA LEU A 346 -21.50 34.77 -21.76
C LEU A 346 -22.87 34.70 -21.05
N PRO A 347 -24.02 34.67 -21.77
CA PRO A 347 -25.33 34.67 -21.14
C PRO A 347 -25.77 33.25 -20.75
N ILE A 348 -25.45 32.83 -19.53
CA ILE A 348 -25.82 31.51 -18.95
C ILE A 348 -27.30 31.20 -19.16
N TYR A 349 -28.18 32.04 -18.62
CA TYR A 349 -29.63 31.83 -18.66
C TYR A 349 -30.22 31.75 -20.07
N LYS A 350 -29.58 32.38 -21.07
CA LYS A 350 -30.10 32.37 -22.45
C LYS A 350 -29.87 31.04 -23.13
N VAL A 351 -28.75 30.37 -22.86
CA VAL A 351 -28.44 29.06 -23.45
C VAL A 351 -29.21 27.96 -22.74
N THR A 352 -29.27 27.98 -21.40
CA THR A 352 -30.02 26.94 -20.68
C THR A 352 -31.51 26.95 -21.05
N ASN A 353 -32.12 28.14 -21.17
CA ASN A 353 -33.51 28.27 -21.63
C ASN A 353 -33.75 27.78 -23.07
N LYS A 354 -32.72 27.78 -23.93
CA LYS A 354 -32.83 27.20 -25.28
C LYS A 354 -32.73 25.67 -25.27
N ILE A 355 -31.92 25.10 -24.38
CA ILE A 355 -31.67 23.66 -24.32
C ILE A 355 -32.77 22.93 -23.53
N LYS A 356 -33.25 23.55 -22.44
CA LYS A 356 -34.24 22.98 -21.52
C LYS A 356 -35.50 22.40 -22.19
N PRO A 357 -36.12 23.03 -23.20
CA PRO A 357 -37.28 22.46 -23.91
C PRO A 357 -37.01 21.10 -24.56
N TYR A 358 -35.78 20.83 -25.03
CA TYR A 358 -35.42 19.55 -25.65
C TYR A 358 -35.32 18.40 -24.63
N PHE A 359 -34.93 18.69 -23.39
CA PHE A 359 -34.93 17.73 -22.30
C PHE A 359 -36.34 17.46 -21.78
N ILE A 360 -37.21 18.48 -21.75
CA ILE A 360 -38.63 18.35 -21.39
C ILE A 360 -39.41 17.58 -22.46
N HIS A 361 -39.14 17.78 -23.76
CA HIS A 361 -39.86 17.11 -24.85
C HIS A 361 -39.52 15.62 -25.05
N ASN A 362 -38.38 15.15 -24.54
CA ASN A 362 -38.01 13.72 -24.61
C ASN A 362 -38.64 12.84 -23.52
N GLN A 363 -39.44 13.43 -22.63
CA GLN A 363 -40.26 12.69 -21.67
C GLN A 363 -41.62 12.42 -22.32
N LYS A 364 -41.81 11.20 -22.87
CA LYS A 364 -43.08 10.75 -23.44
C LYS A 364 -44.23 11.13 -22.50
N ARG A 365 -45.20 11.90 -23.00
CA ARG A 365 -46.51 12.09 -22.38
C ARG A 365 -47.19 10.73 -22.21
N GLN A 366 -46.96 10.05 -21.09
CA GLN A 366 -47.91 9.05 -20.64
C GLN A 366 -49.01 9.81 -19.90
N ARG A 367 -50.16 9.97 -20.56
CA ARG A 367 -51.41 10.25 -19.84
C ARG A 367 -51.69 9.04 -18.97
N ILE A 368 -51.35 9.12 -17.68
CA ILE A 368 -51.90 8.19 -16.70
C ILE A 368 -53.37 8.59 -16.54
N SER A 369 -54.26 7.78 -17.10
CA SER A 369 -55.68 7.78 -16.79
C SER A 369 -55.85 7.26 -15.36
N GLY A 370 -55.62 8.14 -14.38
CA GLY A 370 -55.83 7.85 -12.98
C GLY A 370 -56.57 9.03 -12.36
N PHE A 371 -57.81 8.78 -11.94
CA PHE A 371 -58.52 9.60 -10.97
C PHE A 371 -57.63 9.75 -9.74
N ASP A 372 -56.98 10.90 -9.59
CA ASP A 372 -56.28 11.26 -8.36
C ASP A 372 -57.06 12.41 -7.73
N GLN A 373 -57.86 12.04 -6.72
CA GLN A 373 -58.69 12.91 -5.90
C GLN A 373 -57.82 13.81 -5.03
N GLY A 374 -57.26 14.87 -5.62
CA GLY A 374 -56.85 16.05 -4.89
C GLY A 374 -57.67 17.22 -5.39
N ASP A 375 -58.59 17.73 -4.57
CA ASP A 375 -59.46 18.86 -4.87
C ASP A 375 -58.69 20.01 -5.50
N LEU A 376 -58.78 20.12 -6.82
CA LEU A 376 -58.32 21.29 -7.56
C LEU A 376 -59.36 22.38 -7.36
N SER A 377 -58.96 23.44 -6.67
CA SER A 377 -59.74 24.67 -6.48
C SER A 377 -60.48 25.07 -7.77
N PRO A 378 -61.73 25.56 -7.69
CA PRO A 378 -62.50 26.02 -8.86
C PRO A 378 -61.83 27.18 -9.63
N HIS A 379 -60.73 27.74 -9.13
CA HIS A 379 -59.92 28.77 -9.77
C HIS A 379 -58.84 28.20 -10.72
N VAL A 380 -58.63 26.88 -10.73
CA VAL A 380 -57.65 26.19 -11.58
C VAL A 380 -57.89 26.42 -13.09
N PRO A 381 -59.13 26.43 -13.61
CA PRO A 381 -59.39 26.78 -15.01
C PRO A 381 -58.95 28.20 -15.36
N ILE A 382 -59.11 29.15 -14.43
CA ILE A 382 -58.71 30.56 -14.61
C ILE A 382 -57.18 30.67 -14.60
N MET A 383 -56.50 29.93 -13.72
CA MET A 383 -55.03 29.94 -13.68
C MET A 383 -54.36 29.16 -14.83
N LEU A 384 -55.04 28.14 -15.37
CA LEU A 384 -54.64 27.44 -16.60
C LEU A 384 -54.79 28.37 -17.82
N ALA A 385 -55.90 29.09 -17.92
CA ALA A 385 -56.12 30.08 -18.98
C ALA A 385 -55.16 31.28 -18.88
N SER A 386 -54.67 31.61 -17.68
CA SER A 386 -53.70 32.69 -17.45
C SER A 386 -52.23 32.27 -17.62
N GLY A 387 -51.94 31.04 -18.05
CA GLY A 387 -50.57 30.53 -18.23
C GLY A 387 -49.74 30.37 -16.94
N ARG A 388 -50.34 30.56 -15.75
CA ARG A 388 -49.62 30.54 -14.47
C ARG A 388 -49.41 29.12 -13.90
N TYR A 389 -50.09 28.12 -14.46
CA TYR A 389 -50.02 26.71 -14.04
C TYR A 389 -49.00 25.83 -14.82
N GLU A 390 -48.32 26.35 -15.86
CA GLU A 390 -47.34 25.55 -16.64
C GLU A 390 -46.23 24.95 -15.77
N ARG A 391 -45.76 25.69 -14.74
CA ARG A 391 -44.71 25.24 -13.81
C ARG A 391 -45.11 24.03 -12.95
N MET A 392 -46.40 23.84 -12.68
CA MET A 392 -46.88 22.73 -11.85
C MET A 392 -46.87 21.40 -12.61
N PHE A 393 -47.05 21.43 -13.93
CA PHE A 393 -46.97 20.24 -14.79
C PHE A 393 -45.52 19.88 -15.16
N GLU A 394 -44.60 20.86 -15.23
CA GLU A 394 -43.15 20.59 -15.40
C GLU A 394 -42.58 19.75 -14.25
N GLN A 395 -43.01 20.00 -13.00
CA GLN A 395 -42.55 19.22 -11.84
C GLN A 395 -43.04 17.76 -11.85
N LYS A 396 -44.27 17.50 -12.32
CA LYS A 396 -44.83 16.13 -12.41
C LYS A 396 -44.36 15.34 -13.64
N GLN A 397 -43.79 15.99 -14.66
CA GLN A 397 -43.29 15.31 -15.87
C GLN A 397 -41.93 14.60 -15.69
N ARG A 398 -41.22 14.86 -14.58
CA ARG A 398 -39.88 14.33 -14.26
C ARG A 398 -39.85 12.85 -13.84
N LEU A 399 -40.46 11.97 -14.61
CA LEU A 399 -40.26 10.52 -14.52
C LEU A 399 -39.69 10.02 -15.85
N SER A 400 -38.42 10.34 -16.14
CA SER A 400 -37.67 9.62 -17.19
C SER A 400 -36.88 8.46 -16.59
N ASN A 401 -37.05 7.26 -17.14
CA ASN A 401 -36.22 6.09 -16.83
C ASN A 401 -34.76 6.21 -17.33
N LYS A 402 -34.34 7.39 -17.81
CA LYS A 402 -33.00 7.64 -18.36
C LYS A 402 -32.36 8.76 -17.56
N SER A 403 -31.24 8.46 -16.92
CA SER A 403 -30.31 9.43 -16.36
C SER A 403 -29.21 9.73 -17.38
N TYR A 404 -28.69 10.95 -17.34
CA TYR A 404 -27.52 11.36 -18.11
C TYR A 404 -26.42 11.72 -17.13
N ALA A 405 -25.19 11.34 -17.46
CA ALA A 405 -23.99 11.72 -16.74
C ALA A 405 -22.98 12.26 -17.76
N ILE A 406 -22.30 13.35 -17.40
CA ILE A 406 -21.29 14.01 -18.23
C ILE A 406 -19.99 14.05 -17.44
N SER A 407 -18.95 13.41 -17.97
CA SER A 407 -17.57 13.56 -17.49
C SER A 407 -16.80 14.44 -18.49
N LEU A 408 -16.30 15.57 -18.02
CA LEU A 408 -15.52 16.53 -18.80
C LEU A 408 -14.05 16.40 -18.46
N LEU A 409 -13.26 15.93 -19.43
CA LEU A 409 -11.79 15.93 -19.35
C LEU A 409 -11.22 17.19 -20.02
N ILE A 410 -10.42 17.93 -19.28
CA ILE A 410 -9.69 19.11 -19.75
C ILE A 410 -8.21 18.75 -19.94
N ASP A 411 -7.65 19.08 -21.10
CA ASP A 411 -6.21 18.95 -21.33
C ASP A 411 -5.45 19.98 -20.48
N GLY A 412 -4.51 19.49 -19.66
CA GLY A 412 -3.61 20.28 -18.82
C GLY A 412 -2.17 20.27 -19.30
N SER A 413 -1.91 19.90 -20.56
CA SER A 413 -0.57 19.87 -21.14
C SER A 413 0.00 21.27 -21.42
N GLY A 414 1.31 21.33 -21.68
CA GLY A 414 2.01 22.58 -21.97
C GLY A 414 1.39 23.39 -23.12
N SER A 415 0.78 22.75 -24.13
CA SER A 415 0.12 23.45 -25.25
C SER A 415 -1.08 24.29 -24.81
N MET A 416 -1.70 23.95 -23.67
CA MET A 416 -2.81 24.70 -23.09
C MET A 416 -2.35 25.93 -22.31
N ILE A 417 -1.03 26.06 -22.11
CA ILE A 417 -0.34 27.08 -21.31
C ILE A 417 0.65 27.90 -22.16
N GLU A 418 1.19 27.35 -23.25
CA GLU A 418 2.21 27.99 -24.10
C GLU A 418 1.63 29.07 -25.03
N LYS A 419 2.35 30.18 -25.16
CA LYS A 419 2.16 31.16 -26.24
C LYS A 419 2.80 30.60 -27.52
N SER A 420 2.06 30.56 -28.62
CA SER A 420 2.70 30.64 -29.94
C SER A 420 3.51 31.93 -29.98
N LYS A 421 4.71 31.92 -30.59
CA LYS A 421 5.67 33.05 -30.51
C LYS A 421 5.10 34.42 -30.93
N ASP A 422 3.97 34.43 -31.65
CA ASP A 422 3.33 35.62 -32.19
C ASP A 422 1.94 35.93 -31.61
N GLU A 423 1.41 35.13 -30.66
CA GLU A 423 0.12 35.42 -30.00
C GLU A 423 0.27 35.72 -28.51
N LEU A 424 -0.45 36.75 -28.08
CA LEU A 424 -0.16 37.45 -26.83
C LEU A 424 -0.71 36.78 -25.57
N HIS A 425 -1.47 35.68 -25.63
CA HIS A 425 -2.15 35.19 -24.41
C HIS A 425 -2.48 33.68 -24.37
N PRO A 426 -2.14 32.98 -23.26
CA PRO A 426 -2.56 31.60 -23.00
C PRO A 426 -3.98 31.57 -22.41
N TRP A 427 -5.01 31.65 -23.26
CA TRP A 427 -6.40 31.56 -22.80
C TRP A 427 -6.94 30.13 -22.81
N SER A 428 -6.27 29.16 -23.42
CA SER A 428 -6.88 27.85 -23.70
C SER A 428 -7.35 27.12 -22.44
N LEU A 429 -6.50 27.03 -21.41
CA LEU A 429 -6.88 26.42 -20.14
C LEU A 429 -7.95 27.24 -19.40
N ALA A 430 -7.79 28.56 -19.31
CA ALA A 430 -8.78 29.44 -18.67
C ALA A 430 -10.15 29.38 -19.37
N SER A 431 -10.16 29.31 -20.70
CA SER A 431 -11.36 29.15 -21.52
C SER A 431 -12.02 27.81 -21.29
N ALA A 432 -11.24 26.73 -21.22
CA ALA A 432 -11.75 25.40 -20.91
C ALA A 432 -12.37 25.34 -19.51
N LEU A 433 -11.74 25.96 -18.51
CA LEU A 433 -12.27 26.05 -17.15
C LEU A 433 -13.56 26.89 -17.10
N ILE A 434 -13.62 28.04 -17.79
CA ILE A 434 -14.87 28.82 -17.87
C ILE A 434 -15.97 28.02 -18.59
N GLY A 435 -15.64 27.32 -19.67
CA GLY A 435 -16.56 26.41 -20.36
C GLY A 435 -17.06 25.29 -19.44
N ALA A 436 -16.19 24.72 -18.61
CA ALA A 436 -16.55 23.74 -17.60
C ALA A 436 -17.49 24.32 -16.54
N SER A 437 -17.24 25.55 -16.08
CA SER A 437 -18.14 26.27 -15.18
C SER A 437 -19.52 26.45 -15.81
N TYR A 438 -19.56 26.85 -17.07
CA TYR A 438 -20.78 27.06 -17.82
C TYR A 438 -21.58 25.76 -18.00
N LEU A 439 -20.89 24.68 -18.37
CA LEU A 439 -21.49 23.36 -18.52
C LEU A 439 -21.99 22.83 -17.17
N SER A 440 -21.26 23.05 -16.08
CA SER A 440 -21.68 22.63 -14.73
C SER A 440 -23.03 23.25 -14.32
N GLN A 441 -23.25 24.52 -14.67
CA GLN A 441 -24.52 25.21 -14.39
C GLN A 441 -25.66 24.67 -15.26
N ILE A 442 -25.40 24.38 -16.54
CA ILE A 442 -26.37 23.74 -17.42
C ILE A 442 -26.74 22.35 -16.87
N CYS A 443 -25.75 21.54 -16.48
CA CYS A 443 -25.97 20.22 -15.89
C CYS A 443 -26.80 20.33 -14.60
N PHE A 444 -26.49 21.29 -13.73
CA PHE A 444 -27.26 21.55 -12.52
C PHE A 444 -28.73 21.92 -12.81
N GLU A 445 -28.98 22.80 -13.79
CA GLU A 445 -30.34 23.18 -14.17
C GLU A 445 -31.13 22.02 -14.83
N LEU A 446 -30.42 21.12 -15.51
CA LEU A 446 -30.99 19.96 -16.20
C LEU A 446 -31.03 18.68 -15.33
N ASP A 447 -30.53 18.74 -14.10
CA ASP A 447 -30.44 17.59 -13.18
C ASP A 447 -29.62 16.42 -13.78
N ILE A 448 -28.47 16.78 -14.37
CA ILE A 448 -27.51 15.86 -15.00
C ILE A 448 -26.29 15.75 -14.09
N ASP A 449 -25.87 14.51 -13.82
CA ASP A 449 -24.64 14.26 -13.06
C ASP A 449 -23.43 14.78 -13.83
N PHE A 450 -22.59 15.57 -13.16
CA PHE A 450 -21.44 16.21 -13.78
C PHE A 450 -20.16 15.85 -13.04
N GLU A 451 -19.11 15.53 -13.79
CA GLU A 451 -17.75 15.31 -13.31
C GLU A 451 -16.80 16.14 -14.17
N VAL A 452 -15.75 16.67 -13.55
CA VAL A 452 -14.72 17.42 -14.26
C VAL A 452 -13.33 17.10 -13.71
N SER A 453 -12.41 16.83 -14.63
CA SER A 453 -11.02 16.52 -14.32
C SER A 453 -10.06 17.19 -15.32
N ILE A 454 -8.84 17.45 -14.87
CA ILE A 454 -7.73 17.90 -15.71
C ILE A 454 -6.76 16.74 -15.87
N PHE A 455 -6.34 16.43 -17.09
CA PHE A 455 -5.32 15.42 -17.33
C PHE A 455 -3.99 16.00 -17.80
N ASN A 456 -2.87 15.45 -17.34
CA ASN A 456 -1.53 15.83 -17.75
C ASN A 456 -0.56 14.65 -17.68
N ARG A 457 0.46 14.62 -18.53
CA ARG A 457 1.58 13.67 -18.43
C ARG A 457 2.70 14.23 -17.57
N GLY A 458 3.11 13.50 -16.53
CA GLY A 458 4.23 13.91 -15.69
C GLY A 458 4.26 13.22 -14.34
N PHE A 459 4.97 13.85 -13.39
CA PHE A 459 5.03 13.39 -12.01
C PHE A 459 3.74 13.76 -11.26
N ALA A 460 3.14 12.79 -10.57
CA ALA A 460 1.89 13.00 -9.84
C ALA A 460 2.12 13.92 -8.64
N SER A 461 1.42 15.07 -8.59
CA SER A 461 1.39 15.92 -7.38
C SER A 461 0.44 15.34 -6.34
N GLU A 462 0.67 15.64 -5.06
CA GLU A 462 -0.26 15.36 -3.96
C GLU A 462 -1.10 16.59 -3.63
N HIS A 463 -2.30 16.36 -3.10
CA HIS A 463 -3.27 17.43 -2.84
C HIS A 463 -2.80 18.42 -1.74
N THR A 464 -1.89 18.01 -0.87
CA THR A 464 -1.31 18.81 0.20
C THR A 464 -0.06 19.58 -0.23
N GLU A 465 0.50 19.31 -1.41
CA GLU A 465 1.78 19.87 -1.83
C GLU A 465 1.69 21.33 -2.29
N ASN A 466 2.74 22.07 -1.98
CA ASN A 466 3.09 23.31 -2.66
C ASN A 466 4.22 23.07 -3.69
N GLU A 467 4.61 24.11 -4.40
CA GLU A 467 5.64 24.02 -5.45
C GLU A 467 6.99 23.54 -4.93
N GLU A 468 7.44 24.03 -3.76
CA GLU A 468 8.72 23.67 -3.17
C GLU A 468 8.75 22.21 -2.74
N THR A 469 7.70 21.73 -2.07
CA THR A 469 7.57 20.34 -1.63
C THR A 469 7.43 19.40 -2.81
N TYR A 470 6.65 19.78 -3.83
CA TYR A 470 6.49 19.02 -5.06
C TYR A 470 7.82 18.85 -5.80
N ASN A 471 8.55 19.94 -6.01
CA ASN A 471 9.85 19.90 -6.67
C ASN A 471 10.84 19.05 -5.88
N SER A 472 10.91 19.25 -4.56
CA SER A 472 11.77 18.46 -3.68
C SER A 472 11.48 16.96 -3.76
N ARG A 473 10.20 16.56 -3.67
CA ARG A 473 9.78 15.15 -3.79
C ARG A 473 10.07 14.61 -5.18
N LYS A 474 9.74 15.35 -6.24
CA LYS A 474 10.01 14.96 -7.62
C LYS A 474 11.49 14.67 -7.85
N PHE A 475 12.40 15.55 -7.40
CA PHE A 475 13.83 15.36 -7.56
C PHE A 475 14.36 14.20 -6.70
N ALA A 476 13.89 14.07 -5.46
CA ALA A 476 14.25 12.96 -4.58
C ALA A 476 13.86 11.60 -5.18
N VAL A 477 12.60 11.43 -5.58
CA VAL A 477 12.08 10.20 -6.17
C VAL A 477 12.77 9.90 -7.49
N SER A 478 12.90 10.89 -8.39
CA SER A 478 13.57 10.71 -9.68
C SER A 478 15.03 10.26 -9.52
N SER A 479 15.76 10.85 -8.57
CA SER A 479 17.14 10.46 -8.28
C SER A 479 17.23 9.01 -7.78
N MET A 480 16.34 8.60 -6.88
CA MET A 480 16.33 7.24 -6.34
C MET A 480 15.87 6.20 -7.35
N LEU A 481 14.85 6.49 -8.15
CA LEU A 481 14.39 5.63 -9.23
C LEU A 481 15.49 5.43 -10.29
N ASN A 482 16.16 6.50 -10.71
CA ASN A 482 17.26 6.38 -11.68
C ASN A 482 18.43 5.56 -11.11
N ARG A 483 18.74 5.70 -9.82
CA ARG A 483 19.77 4.90 -9.15
C ARG A 483 19.40 3.42 -9.08
N THR A 484 18.12 3.11 -8.85
CA THR A 484 17.63 1.75 -8.58
C THR A 484 17.27 0.99 -9.86
N TYR A 485 16.62 1.65 -10.82
CA TYR A 485 16.03 1.04 -12.02
C TYR A 485 16.72 1.45 -13.33
N GLY A 486 17.66 2.41 -13.29
CA GLY A 486 18.36 2.89 -14.49
C GLY A 486 17.39 3.37 -15.56
N SER A 487 17.53 2.85 -16.79
CA SER A 487 16.69 3.23 -17.93
C SER A 487 15.20 2.87 -17.76
N SER A 488 14.86 1.91 -16.90
CA SER A 488 13.47 1.51 -16.61
C SER A 488 12.74 2.50 -15.69
N ALA A 489 13.46 3.46 -15.09
CA ALA A 489 12.85 4.48 -14.24
C ALA A 489 11.82 5.35 -14.99
N GLN A 490 11.98 5.48 -16.31
CA GLN A 490 11.09 6.26 -17.18
C GLN A 490 9.63 5.83 -17.06
N ASP A 491 9.37 4.51 -17.00
CA ASP A 491 8.02 3.95 -16.93
C ASP A 491 7.37 4.17 -15.56
N LEU A 492 8.20 4.36 -14.53
CA LEU A 492 7.75 4.59 -13.15
C LEU A 492 7.51 6.07 -12.85
N TYR A 493 8.16 7.02 -13.54
CA TYR A 493 7.91 8.45 -13.30
C TYR A 493 6.96 9.11 -14.32
N ASN A 494 6.89 8.64 -15.56
CA ASN A 494 5.98 9.20 -16.57
C ASN A 494 4.58 8.61 -16.44
N THR A 495 3.73 9.30 -15.67
CA THR A 495 2.34 8.89 -15.46
C THR A 495 1.38 9.77 -16.25
N ALA A 496 0.21 9.24 -16.59
CA ALA A 496 -0.93 10.01 -17.07
C ALA A 496 -1.78 10.40 -15.85
N ASN A 497 -1.62 11.61 -15.36
CA ASN A 497 -2.32 12.06 -14.15
C ASN A 497 -3.71 12.55 -14.50
N HIS A 498 -4.71 12.09 -13.76
CA HIS A 498 -6.09 12.57 -13.78
C HIS A 498 -6.37 13.31 -12.46
N TYR A 499 -6.43 14.63 -12.53
CA TYR A 499 -6.72 15.49 -11.39
C TYR A 499 -8.20 15.81 -11.35
N PHE A 500 -8.94 15.16 -10.46
CA PHE A 500 -10.35 15.45 -10.24
C PHE A 500 -10.52 16.81 -9.56
N ILE A 501 -11.30 17.67 -10.20
CA ILE A 501 -11.82 18.91 -9.60
C ILE A 501 -13.12 18.58 -8.86
N LYS A 502 -13.98 17.75 -9.46
CA LYS A 502 -15.24 17.30 -8.86
C LYS A 502 -15.61 15.94 -9.43
N GLU A 503 -15.66 14.92 -8.57
CA GLU A 503 -16.16 13.58 -8.90
C GLU A 503 -17.69 13.54 -8.93
N PHE A 504 -18.30 12.52 -9.53
CA PHE A 504 -19.78 12.37 -9.53
C PHE A 504 -20.40 12.44 -8.14
N LYS A 505 -19.76 11.79 -7.16
CA LYS A 505 -20.22 11.72 -5.76
C LYS A 505 -20.08 13.03 -4.99
N ASP A 506 -19.23 13.95 -5.46
CA ASP A 506 -18.89 15.17 -4.72
C ASP A 506 -19.86 16.32 -5.02
N SER A 507 -20.07 17.17 -4.02
CA SER A 507 -20.83 18.39 -4.19
C SER A 507 -20.04 19.45 -4.95
N TRP A 508 -20.68 20.13 -5.91
CA TRP A 508 -20.07 21.27 -6.60
C TRP A 508 -19.66 22.38 -5.63
N ARG A 509 -20.43 22.57 -4.54
CA ARG A 509 -20.19 23.62 -3.53
C ARG A 509 -18.86 23.42 -2.79
N GLU A 510 -18.49 22.17 -2.52
CA GLU A 510 -17.27 21.83 -1.78
C GLU A 510 -16.02 22.12 -2.61
N ASN A 511 -16.12 21.93 -3.93
CA ASN A 511 -15.00 22.10 -4.87
C ASN A 511 -14.96 23.49 -5.53
N TYR A 512 -16.01 24.29 -5.37
CA TYR A 512 -16.15 25.58 -6.07
C TYR A 512 -15.01 26.56 -5.77
N GLN A 513 -14.57 26.65 -4.51
CA GLN A 513 -13.49 27.57 -4.14
C GLN A 513 -12.18 27.22 -4.83
N GLN A 514 -11.85 25.93 -4.84
CA GLN A 514 -10.66 25.39 -5.49
C GLN A 514 -10.73 25.58 -7.00
N PHE A 515 -11.89 25.29 -7.60
CA PHE A 515 -12.16 25.48 -9.02
C PHE A 515 -11.98 26.94 -9.47
N ILE A 516 -12.52 27.89 -8.72
CA ILE A 516 -12.38 29.32 -9.02
C ILE A 516 -10.92 29.77 -8.85
N GLY A 517 -10.20 29.25 -7.85
CA GLY A 517 -8.76 29.50 -7.70
C GLY A 517 -7.92 29.00 -8.89
N LEU A 518 -8.29 27.86 -9.49
CA LEU A 518 -7.65 27.36 -10.72
C LEU A 518 -7.81 28.31 -11.91
N ILE A 519 -8.94 29.01 -12.02
CA ILE A 519 -9.16 29.99 -13.09
C ILE A 519 -8.15 31.14 -12.96
N ASP A 520 -7.95 31.66 -11.75
CA ASP A 520 -6.96 32.71 -11.47
C ASP A 520 -5.55 32.25 -11.81
N PHE A 521 -5.18 31.08 -11.30
CA PHE A 521 -3.88 30.47 -11.57
C PHE A 521 -3.64 30.31 -13.08
N SER A 522 -4.61 29.76 -13.80
CA SER A 522 -4.50 29.53 -15.25
C SER A 522 -4.28 30.82 -16.04
N ARG A 523 -4.80 31.94 -15.54
CA ARG A 523 -4.63 33.27 -16.15
C ARG A 523 -3.25 33.86 -15.87
N ASN A 524 -2.69 33.57 -14.69
CA ASN A 524 -1.48 34.22 -14.17
C ASN A 524 -0.21 33.35 -14.27
N LEU A 525 -0.27 32.19 -14.93
CA LEU A 525 0.78 31.17 -15.10
C LEU A 525 2.17 31.65 -15.61
N ARG A 526 2.34 32.94 -15.95
CA ARG A 526 3.63 33.51 -16.41
C ARG A 526 3.99 34.88 -15.83
N ASP A 527 3.19 35.43 -14.91
CA ASP A 527 3.57 36.62 -14.14
C ASP A 527 4.24 36.26 -12.79
N SER A 528 4.34 34.96 -12.48
CA SER A 528 4.99 34.36 -11.31
C SER A 528 6.37 33.81 -11.59
#